data_AF-W1TYP8-F1
#
_entry.id   AF-W1TYP8-F1
#
_cell.length_a   1.000
_cell.length_b   1.000
_cell.length_c   1.000
_cell.angle_alpha   90.00
_cell.angle_beta   90.00
_cell.angle_gamma   90.00
#
_symmetry.space_group_name_H-M   'P 1'
#
loop_
_entity.id
_entity.type
_entity.pdbx_description
1 polymer ?
#
loop_
_entity_poly.entity_id
_entity_poly.type
_entity_poly.pdbx_seq_one_letter_code
_entity_poly.pdbx_strand_id
1 'polypeptide(L)'
;AEIEDHFYHAHQELNKLFYTEKEMQTPRLATPDLVDKETPESSFAIFQKMLQNDKIDIFFMGDFNEIEVCEYMKTFGLHPRQLSLQLHYHQEFSNILKESLERKDAHQSIVELGYHFSTQYGDKTHIPLIVLNGLLGGFAHS
;
A
#
# COMPACT_ATOMS: atom_id res chain seq x y z
N ALA A 1 7.12 -21.03 -14.86
CA ALA A 1 7.38 -20.40 -13.56
C ALA A 1 6.20 -20.75 -12.67
N GLU A 2 6.44 -21.49 -11.60
CA GLU A 2 5.42 -21.83 -10.62
C GLU A 2 4.92 -20.50 -10.03
N ILE A 3 3.62 -20.23 -10.13
CA ILE A 3 3.03 -19.10 -9.44
C ILE A 3 2.99 -19.54 -7.98
N GLU A 4 4.01 -19.14 -7.22
CA GLU A 4 4.32 -19.66 -5.88
C GLU A 4 3.15 -19.45 -4.86
N ASP A 5 2.17 -18.61 -5.20
CA ASP A 5 0.90 -18.47 -4.48
C ASP A 5 -0.27 -18.09 -5.42
N HIS A 6 -1.26 -18.97 -5.54
CA HIS A 6 -2.47 -18.74 -6.35
C HIS A 6 -3.37 -17.62 -5.83
N PHE A 7 -3.43 -17.41 -4.51
CA PHE A 7 -4.20 -16.32 -3.90
C PHE A 7 -3.54 -14.98 -4.19
N TYR A 8 -2.22 -14.90 -4.02
CA TYR A 8 -1.47 -13.69 -4.36
C TYR A 8 -1.67 -13.28 -5.82
N HIS A 9 -1.63 -14.26 -6.74
CA HIS A 9 -1.90 -13.99 -8.15
C HIS A 9 -3.32 -13.50 -8.41
N ALA A 10 -4.34 -14.16 -7.85
CA ALA A 10 -5.73 -13.73 -7.99
C ALA A 10 -5.92 -12.28 -7.51
N HIS A 11 -5.30 -11.94 -6.38
CA HIS A 11 -5.31 -10.59 -5.83
C HIS A 11 -4.64 -9.56 -6.73
N GLN A 12 -3.50 -9.90 -7.34
CA GLN A 12 -2.84 -9.03 -8.33
C GLN A 12 -3.71 -8.80 -9.56
N GLU A 13 -4.38 -9.83 -10.08
CA GLU A 13 -5.28 -9.70 -11.22
C GLU A 13 -6.50 -8.84 -10.88
N LEU A 14 -7.06 -8.97 -9.66
CA LEU A 14 -8.11 -8.07 -9.19
C LEU A 14 -7.61 -6.63 -9.13
N ASN A 15 -6.43 -6.37 -8.59
CA ASN A 15 -5.88 -5.01 -8.51
C ASN A 15 -5.70 -4.39 -9.91
N LYS A 16 -5.20 -5.14 -10.89
CA LYS A 16 -5.10 -4.71 -12.30
C LYS A 16 -6.46 -4.39 -12.91
N LEU A 17 -7.48 -5.18 -12.58
CA LEU A 17 -8.84 -5.00 -13.09
C LEU A 17 -9.53 -3.78 -12.43
N PHE A 18 -9.38 -3.64 -11.12
CA PHE A 18 -10.09 -2.67 -10.29
C PHE A 18 -9.51 -1.25 -10.41
N TYR A 19 -8.21 -1.10 -10.12
CA TYR A 19 -7.58 0.21 -10.03
C TYR A 19 -7.31 0.83 -11.40
N THR A 20 -7.35 2.17 -11.45
CA THR A 20 -7.05 2.94 -12.66
C THR A 20 -5.58 3.36 -12.76
N GLU A 21 -4.95 3.64 -11.62
CA GLU A 21 -3.57 4.13 -11.56
C GLU A 21 -2.59 2.94 -11.50
N LYS A 22 -1.53 3.02 -12.30
CA LYS A 22 -0.58 1.91 -12.47
C LYS A 22 0.14 1.58 -11.17
N GLU A 23 0.39 2.58 -10.34
CA GLU A 23 1.01 2.48 -9.03
C GLU A 23 0.20 1.58 -8.10
N MET A 24 -1.14 1.64 -8.18
CA MET A 24 -2.05 0.81 -7.39
C MET A 24 -2.20 -0.61 -7.96
N GLN A 25 -1.95 -0.79 -9.25
CA GLN A 25 -1.94 -2.10 -9.91
C GLN A 25 -0.61 -2.84 -9.70
N THR A 26 0.46 -2.11 -9.36
CA THR A 26 1.80 -2.67 -9.21
C THR A 26 1.92 -3.39 -7.86
N PRO A 27 2.58 -4.56 -7.80
CA PRO A 27 2.76 -5.26 -6.54
C PRO A 27 3.56 -4.44 -5.52
N ARG A 28 3.27 -4.64 -4.23
CA ARG A 28 3.90 -3.88 -3.12
C ARG A 28 5.43 -3.90 -3.15
N LEU A 29 6.04 -5.01 -3.57
CA LEU A 29 7.49 -5.15 -3.65
C LEU A 29 7.99 -4.65 -4.99
N ALA A 30 7.87 -5.48 -6.03
CA ALA A 30 8.20 -5.17 -7.41
C ALA A 30 7.74 -6.33 -8.30
N THR A 31 7.87 -6.17 -9.62
CA THR A 31 7.88 -7.30 -10.56
C THR A 31 9.31 -7.77 -10.80
N PRO A 32 9.55 -9.03 -11.20
CA PRO A 32 10.89 -9.51 -11.54
C PRO A 32 11.63 -8.60 -12.54
N ASP A 33 10.93 -8.16 -13.59
CA ASP A 33 11.49 -7.24 -14.60
C ASP A 33 11.93 -5.87 -14.04
N LEU A 34 11.33 -5.42 -12.92
CA LEU A 34 11.74 -4.19 -12.25
C LEU A 34 12.96 -4.47 -11.36
N VAL A 35 12.96 -5.58 -10.62
CA VAL A 35 14.09 -5.98 -9.78
C VAL A 35 15.36 -6.22 -10.61
N ASP A 36 15.23 -6.87 -11.77
CA ASP A 36 16.36 -7.17 -12.66
C ASP A 36 17.03 -5.91 -13.24
N LYS A 37 16.35 -4.76 -13.20
CA LYS A 37 16.89 -3.46 -13.66
C LYS A 37 17.61 -2.70 -12.55
N GLU A 38 17.42 -3.08 -11.29
CA GLU A 38 18.04 -2.40 -10.16
C GLU A 38 19.52 -2.76 -10.03
N THR A 39 20.33 -1.77 -9.70
CA THR A 39 21.76 -1.90 -9.41
C THR A 39 22.09 -1.35 -8.02
N PRO A 40 23.22 -1.76 -7.41
CA PRO A 40 23.67 -1.19 -6.14
C PRO A 40 23.73 0.35 -6.15
N GLU A 41 24.14 0.95 -7.27
CA GLU A 41 24.24 2.40 -7.44
C GLU A 41 22.85 3.06 -7.45
N SER A 42 21.90 2.50 -8.22
CA SER A 42 20.52 3.02 -8.26
C SER A 42 19.80 2.91 -6.91
N SER A 43 19.96 1.77 -6.22
CA SER A 43 19.42 1.53 -4.88
C SER A 43 20.02 2.49 -3.84
N PHE A 44 21.33 2.74 -3.90
CA PHE A 44 21.97 3.71 -3.01
C PHE A 44 21.55 5.15 -3.32
N ALA A 45 21.44 5.51 -4.60
CA ALA A 45 21.01 6.84 -5.02
C ALA A 45 19.58 7.15 -4.56
N ILE A 46 18.63 6.20 -4.69
CA ILE A 46 17.27 6.41 -4.22
C ILE A 46 17.22 6.51 -2.68
N PHE A 47 18.00 5.71 -1.96
CA PHE A 47 18.11 5.80 -0.50
C PHE A 47 18.60 7.18 -0.04
N GLN A 48 19.67 7.70 -0.66
CA GLN A 48 20.17 9.04 -0.36
C GLN A 48 19.12 10.11 -0.68
N LYS A 49 18.41 9.96 -1.80
CA LYS A 49 17.33 10.87 -2.19
C LYS A 49 16.21 10.88 -1.15
N MET A 50 15.76 9.71 -0.67
CA MET A 50 14.73 9.59 0.38
C MET A 50 15.19 10.26 1.68
N LEU A 51 16.42 10.00 2.12
CA LEU A 51 16.98 10.60 3.34
C LEU A 51 17.03 12.13 3.28
N GLN A 52 17.32 12.71 2.11
CA GLN A 52 17.47 14.15 1.95
C GLN A 52 16.15 14.87 1.68
N ASN A 53 15.24 14.25 0.92
CA ASN A 53 14.12 14.98 0.31
C ASN A 53 12.73 14.55 0.80
N ASP A 54 12.56 13.34 1.36
CA ASP A 54 11.22 12.83 1.69
C ASP A 54 10.76 13.30 3.07
N LYS A 55 9.48 13.14 3.42
CA LYS A 55 9.04 13.43 4.79
C LYS A 55 9.47 12.29 5.71
N ILE A 56 10.16 12.60 6.82
CA ILE A 56 10.53 11.62 7.84
C ILE A 56 9.84 12.01 9.14
N ASP A 57 8.84 11.23 9.54
CA ASP A 57 8.15 11.36 10.83
C ASP A 57 8.70 10.29 11.79
N ILE A 58 9.17 10.69 12.98
CA ILE A 58 9.75 9.80 13.98
C ILE A 58 8.85 9.83 15.21
N PHE A 59 8.32 8.67 15.59
CA PHE A 59 7.38 8.55 16.70
C PHE A 59 8.06 7.89 17.90
N PHE A 60 7.99 8.55 19.05
CA PHE A 60 8.43 8.01 20.33
C PHE A 60 7.20 7.68 21.17
N MET A 61 7.13 6.46 21.69
CA MET A 61 6.00 5.97 22.49
C MET A 61 6.52 5.25 23.73
N GLY A 62 6.04 5.63 24.91
CA GLY A 62 6.43 5.03 26.19
C GLY A 62 6.92 6.06 27.20
N ASP A 63 7.65 5.58 28.20
CA ASP A 63 8.32 6.41 29.22
C ASP A 63 9.79 6.61 28.83
N PHE A 64 10.16 7.85 28.56
CA PHE A 64 11.52 8.24 28.18
C PHE A 64 11.77 9.70 28.53
N ASN A 65 13.05 10.06 28.64
CA ASN A 65 13.44 11.45 28.80
C ASN A 65 13.38 12.18 27.45
N GLU A 66 12.33 12.98 27.25
CA GLU A 66 12.12 13.75 26.01
C GLU A 66 13.32 14.64 25.65
N ILE A 67 13.97 15.24 26.64
CA ILE A 67 15.10 16.16 26.41
C ILE A 67 16.29 15.38 25.86
N GLU A 68 16.61 14.23 26.46
CA GLU A 68 17.71 13.37 26.01
C GLU A 68 17.47 12.88 24.57
N VAL A 69 16.25 12.45 24.28
CA VAL A 69 15.84 12.03 22.94
C VAL A 69 15.99 13.18 21.95
N CYS A 70 15.50 14.38 22.27
CA CYS A 70 15.62 15.54 21.39
C CYS A 70 17.09 15.91 21.12
N GLU A 71 17.96 15.87 22.13
CA GLU A 71 19.39 16.14 21.95
C GLU A 71 20.06 15.07 21.07
N TYR A 72 19.75 13.80 21.30
CA TYR A 72 20.26 12.72 20.45
C TYR A 72 19.77 12.85 19.01
N MET A 73 18.50 13.20 18.80
CA MET A 73 17.93 13.37 17.47
C MET A 73 18.58 14.50 16.66
N LYS A 74 19.09 15.56 17.30
CA LYS A 74 19.85 16.61 16.61
C LYS A 74 21.16 16.09 15.99
N THR A 75 21.72 15.00 16.51
CA THR A 75 22.97 14.42 15.98
C THR A 75 22.80 13.76 14.61
N PHE A 76 21.57 13.38 14.23
CA PHE A 76 21.30 12.78 12.91
C PHE A 76 21.41 13.77 11.74
N GLY A 77 21.49 15.08 12.02
CA GLY A 77 21.65 16.10 10.97
C GLY A 77 20.49 16.18 9.98
N LEU A 78 19.28 15.76 10.38
CA LEU A 78 18.10 15.87 9.52
C LEU A 78 17.75 17.35 9.29
N HIS A 79 17.62 17.75 8.03
CA HIS A 79 17.22 19.10 7.68
C HIS A 79 15.69 19.25 7.72
N PRO A 80 15.17 20.44 8.10
CA PRO A 80 13.75 20.75 7.97
C PRO A 80 13.27 20.63 6.53
N ARG A 81 12.06 20.10 6.35
CA ARG A 81 11.46 19.81 5.04
C ARG A 81 9.99 20.21 5.08
N GLN A 82 9.52 20.91 4.06
CA GLN A 82 8.10 21.20 3.91
C GLN A 82 7.64 20.64 2.58
N LEU A 83 6.90 19.53 2.65
CA LEU A 83 6.43 18.79 1.48
C LEU A 83 4.91 18.81 1.48
N SER A 84 4.33 19.14 0.32
CA SER A 84 2.90 18.91 0.08
C SER A 84 2.73 17.47 -0.37
N LEU A 85 2.29 16.60 0.53
CA LEU A 85 2.01 15.20 0.22
C LEU A 85 0.55 15.03 -0.19
N GLN A 86 0.31 14.39 -1.34
CA GLN A 86 -1.01 13.90 -1.74
C GLN A 86 -0.98 12.37 -1.69
N LEU A 87 -1.33 11.81 -0.54
CA LEU A 87 -1.25 10.36 -0.28
C LEU A 87 -2.58 9.64 -0.58
N HIS A 88 -3.62 10.38 -0.93
CA HIS A 88 -4.95 9.82 -1.12
C HIS A 88 -5.14 9.40 -2.57
N TYR A 89 -5.28 8.10 -2.77
CA TYR A 89 -5.78 7.58 -4.02
C TYR A 89 -7.25 7.98 -4.21
N HIS A 90 -7.58 8.47 -5.40
CA HIS A 90 -8.94 8.77 -5.81
C HIS A 90 -9.22 8.12 -7.16
N GLN A 91 -10.35 7.43 -7.25
CA GLN A 91 -10.89 6.94 -8.51
C GLN A 91 -12.37 7.29 -8.58
N GLU A 92 -12.82 7.71 -9.76
CA GLU A 92 -14.22 7.95 -10.01
C GLU A 92 -15.03 6.66 -9.90
N PHE A 93 -16.23 6.77 -9.35
CA PHE A 93 -17.16 5.65 -9.34
C PHE A 93 -17.54 5.27 -10.77
N SER A 94 -17.56 3.97 -11.06
CA SER A 94 -18.08 3.41 -12.30
C SER A 94 -19.15 2.39 -11.99
N ASN A 95 -20.29 2.50 -12.67
CA ASN A 95 -21.37 1.51 -12.62
C ASN A 95 -21.17 0.37 -13.63
N ILE A 96 -20.06 0.38 -14.38
CA ILE A 96 -19.72 -0.67 -15.34
C ILE A 96 -19.00 -1.78 -14.59
N LEU A 97 -19.60 -2.98 -14.55
CA LEU A 97 -18.96 -4.18 -14.01
C LEU A 97 -17.74 -4.54 -14.86
N LYS A 98 -16.59 -4.70 -14.21
CA LYS A 98 -15.39 -5.28 -14.80
C LYS A 98 -15.25 -6.71 -14.30
N GLU A 99 -15.02 -7.64 -15.21
CA GLU A 99 -14.91 -9.07 -14.92
C GLU A 99 -13.74 -9.68 -15.68
N SER A 100 -13.07 -10.63 -15.04
CA SER A 100 -11.98 -11.43 -15.63
C SER A 100 -12.11 -12.86 -15.13
N LEU A 101 -11.84 -13.82 -16.01
CA LEU A 101 -11.87 -15.24 -15.70
C LEU A 101 -10.59 -15.90 -16.22
N GLU A 102 -9.84 -16.50 -15.31
CA GLU A 102 -8.67 -17.30 -15.63
C GLU A 102 -8.96 -18.77 -15.33
N ARG A 103 -8.62 -19.66 -16.26
CA ARG A 103 -8.74 -21.11 -16.07
C ARG A 103 -7.37 -21.71 -15.87
N LYS A 104 -7.15 -22.35 -14.72
CA LYS A 104 -5.94 -23.10 -14.38
C LYS A 104 -6.28 -24.54 -14.08
N ASP A 105 -5.32 -25.44 -14.27
CA ASP A 105 -5.40 -26.80 -13.78
C ASP A 105 -5.14 -26.79 -12.26
N ALA A 106 -6.20 -26.48 -11.51
CA ALA A 106 -6.16 -26.33 -10.05
C ALA A 106 -7.37 -27.02 -9.42
N HIS A 107 -7.18 -27.57 -8.23
CA HIS A 107 -8.24 -28.28 -7.49
C HIS A 107 -9.21 -27.34 -6.74
N GLN A 108 -8.97 -26.03 -6.76
CA GLN A 108 -9.76 -25.04 -6.06
C GLN A 108 -9.96 -23.80 -6.92
N SER A 109 -11.18 -23.26 -6.93
CA SER A 109 -11.50 -21.95 -7.54
C SER A 109 -11.33 -20.83 -6.53
N ILE A 110 -10.81 -19.69 -6.99
CA ILE A 110 -10.68 -18.46 -6.21
C ILE A 110 -11.60 -17.43 -6.87
N VAL A 111 -12.41 -16.75 -6.05
CA VAL A 111 -13.28 -15.65 -6.48
C VAL A 111 -12.98 -14.46 -5.58
N GLU A 112 -12.61 -13.33 -6.18
CA GLU A 112 -12.42 -12.07 -5.48
C GLU A 112 -13.33 -11.00 -6.08
N LEU A 113 -13.87 -10.12 -5.23
CA LEU A 113 -14.79 -9.07 -5.61
C LEU A 113 -14.25 -7.73 -5.09
N GLY A 114 -14.03 -6.78 -5.99
CA GLY A 114 -13.64 -5.41 -5.64
C GLY A 114 -14.83 -4.47 -5.63
N TYR A 115 -15.01 -3.72 -4.53
CA TYR A 115 -16.07 -2.73 -4.38
C TYR A 115 -15.48 -1.34 -4.19
N HIS A 116 -16.02 -0.34 -4.88
CA HIS A 116 -15.61 1.05 -4.73
C HIS A 116 -16.36 1.72 -3.57
N PHE A 117 -15.59 2.41 -2.73
CA PHE A 117 -16.09 3.32 -1.70
C PHE A 117 -15.37 4.65 -1.85
N SER A 118 -16.12 5.77 -1.87
CA SER A 118 -15.55 7.12 -1.90
C SER A 118 -15.07 7.62 -0.53
N THR A 119 -15.26 6.83 0.53
CA THR A 119 -14.91 7.19 1.91
C THR A 119 -13.40 7.19 2.08
N GLN A 120 -12.86 8.29 2.60
CA GLN A 120 -11.44 8.44 2.91
C GLN A 120 -11.16 8.28 4.40
N TYR A 121 -9.90 8.05 4.75
CA TYR A 121 -9.46 8.05 6.13
C TYR A 121 -9.79 9.38 6.81
N GLY A 122 -10.48 9.34 7.95
CA GLY A 122 -10.88 10.52 8.71
C GLY A 122 -12.27 11.06 8.35
N ASP A 123 -12.91 10.56 7.29
CA ASP A 123 -14.30 10.92 6.97
C ASP A 123 -15.27 10.40 8.03
N LYS A 124 -16.43 11.07 8.15
CA LYS A 124 -17.52 10.65 9.04
C LYS A 124 -17.97 9.20 8.80
N THR A 125 -17.85 8.71 7.56
CA THR A 125 -18.25 7.37 7.15
C THR A 125 -17.13 6.33 7.25
N HIS A 126 -15.90 6.72 7.61
CA HIS A 126 -14.75 5.80 7.70
C HIS A 126 -14.96 4.71 8.75
N ILE A 127 -15.38 5.09 9.97
CA ILE A 127 -15.65 4.13 11.04
C ILE A 127 -16.82 3.19 10.68
N PRO A 128 -17.98 3.67 10.18
CA PRO A 128 -19.02 2.79 9.64
C PRO A 128 -18.53 1.80 8.57
N LEU A 129 -17.64 2.22 7.66
CA LEU A 129 -17.09 1.34 6.63
C LEU A 129 -16.21 0.22 7.20
N ILE A 130 -15.37 0.54 8.19
CA ILE A 130 -14.57 -0.48 8.91
C ILE A 130 -15.48 -1.51 9.58
N VAL A 131 -16.56 -1.06 10.22
CA VAL A 131 -17.54 -1.96 10.85
C VAL A 131 -18.24 -2.83 9.81
N LEU A 132 -18.66 -2.26 8.67
CA LEU A 132 -19.25 -3.02 7.56
C LEU A 132 -18.31 -4.11 7.06
N ASN A 133 -17.03 -3.78 6.81
CA ASN A 133 -16.03 -4.76 6.39
C ASN A 133 -15.85 -5.87 7.46
N GLY A 134 -15.85 -5.48 8.73
CA GLY A 134 -15.86 -6.41 9.86
C GLY A 134 -17.01 -7.41 9.81
N LEU A 135 -18.24 -6.92 9.62
CA LEU A 135 -19.45 -7.75 9.54
C LEU A 135 -19.48 -8.70 8.33
N LEU A 136 -18.73 -8.40 7.27
CA LEU A 136 -18.74 -9.15 6.00
C LEU A 136 -17.60 -10.19 5.88
N GLY A 137 -16.85 -10.47 6.94
CA GLY A 137 -15.71 -11.40 6.87
C GLY A 137 -14.40 -10.85 7.40
N GLY A 138 -14.33 -9.55 7.72
CA GLY A 138 -13.10 -8.89 8.18
C GLY A 138 -12.62 -9.36 9.57
N PHE A 139 -13.48 -10.03 10.34
CA PHE A 139 -13.14 -10.60 11.65
C PHE A 139 -13.33 -12.11 11.68
N ALA A 140 -12.55 -12.82 12.49
CA ALA A 140 -12.46 -14.29 12.54
C ALA A 140 -13.77 -15.05 12.84
N HIS A 141 -14.85 -14.36 13.21
CA HIS A 141 -16.16 -14.95 13.54
C HIS A 141 -17.31 -14.41 12.70
N SER A 142 -17.01 -13.77 11.56
CA SER A 142 -18.01 -13.20 10.66
C SER A 142 -18.54 -14.23 9.68
#